data_AF-A0A0D3JXQ9-F1
#
_entry.id   AF-A0A0D3JXQ9-F1
#
_cell.length_a   1.000
_cell.length_b   1.000
_cell.length_c   1.000
_cell.angle_alpha   90.00
_cell.angle_beta   90.00
_cell.angle_gamma   90.00
#
_symmetry.space_group_name_H-M   'P 1'
#
loop_
_entity.id
_entity.type
_entity.pdbx_description
1 polymer ?
#
loop_
_entity_poly.entity_id
_entity_poly.type
_entity_poly.pdbx_seq_one_letter_code
_entity_poly.pdbx_strand_id
1 'polypeptide(L)'
;MERLQPGSVDWGRVEGTPKNKYERVANCNYATKVAKDLGCKLVGISGQDIADGNEKLLLAIWWQLMRKDFMQFLDELDMDQAHVLTWANAQVAKSGTDIQLRRFGDKAIRSGVYLLQLMRAVAPHAVDEAHIKPGLTELERQLNAKLAISTAHKMGARVFCGWQDILE
;
A
#
# COMPACT_ATOMS: atom_id res chain seq x y z
N MET A 1 0.47 15.17 -2.16
CA MET A 1 -0.86 15.80 -2.26
C MET A 1 -1.10 16.28 -3.67
N GLU A 2 -0.24 17.15 -4.23
CA GLU A 2 -0.31 17.55 -5.65
C GLU A 2 -0.33 16.36 -6.63
N ARG A 3 0.50 15.34 -6.40
CA ARG A 3 0.47 14.10 -7.22
C ARG A 3 -0.86 13.34 -7.14
N LEU A 4 -1.51 13.38 -5.99
CA LEU A 4 -2.76 12.67 -5.73
C LEU A 4 -3.94 13.39 -6.39
N GLN A 5 -3.91 14.72 -6.34
CA GLN A 5 -4.90 15.57 -6.97
C GLN A 5 -4.19 16.83 -7.46
N PRO A 6 -3.90 16.93 -8.77
CA PRO A 6 -3.30 18.12 -9.36
C PRO A 6 -4.12 19.37 -9.05
N GLY A 7 -3.45 20.46 -8.70
CA GLY A 7 -4.06 21.70 -8.26
C GLY A 7 -4.53 21.70 -6.79
N SER A 8 -4.21 20.68 -6.00
CA SER A 8 -4.53 20.66 -4.56
C SER A 8 -3.60 21.55 -3.74
N VAL A 9 -2.41 21.87 -4.24
CA VAL A 9 -1.43 22.72 -3.56
C VAL A 9 -1.27 24.05 -4.30
N ASP A 10 -1.60 25.13 -3.60
CA ASP A 10 -1.25 26.50 -3.99
C ASP A 10 0.18 26.79 -3.55
N TRP A 11 1.13 26.58 -4.47
CA TRP A 11 2.55 26.78 -4.22
C TRP A 11 2.92 28.24 -3.90
N GLY A 12 2.05 29.21 -4.22
CA GLY A 12 2.25 30.61 -3.81
C GLY A 12 2.17 30.82 -2.30
N ARG A 13 1.59 29.87 -1.56
CA ARG A 13 1.49 29.88 -0.09
C ARG A 13 2.58 29.07 0.61
N VAL A 14 3.44 28.40 -0.15
CA VAL A 14 4.46 27.50 0.38
C VAL A 14 5.80 28.21 0.36
N GLU A 15 6.44 28.34 1.53
CA GLU A 15 7.82 28.80 1.61
C GLU A 15 8.74 27.65 1.17
N GLY A 16 9.42 27.81 0.03
CA GLY A 16 10.25 26.76 -0.56
C GLY A 16 11.52 26.48 0.24
N THR A 17 12.04 27.47 0.98
CA THR A 17 13.20 27.27 1.86
C THR A 17 12.95 27.93 3.22
N PRO A 18 12.20 27.26 4.11
CA PRO A 18 11.84 27.82 5.40
C PRO A 18 13.07 27.95 6.31
N LYS A 19 13.42 29.19 6.66
CA LYS A 19 14.62 29.57 7.42
C LYS A 19 14.40 29.47 8.93
N ASN A 20 13.16 29.62 9.38
CA ASN A 20 12.82 29.63 10.81
C ASN A 20 11.71 28.62 11.15
N LYS A 21 11.49 28.41 12.46
CA LYS A 21 10.47 27.49 12.96
C LYS A 21 9.06 27.92 12.53
N TYR A 22 8.76 29.22 12.51
CA TYR A 22 7.45 29.74 12.16
C TYR A 22 7.07 29.44 10.71
N GLU A 23 7.99 29.62 9.77
CA GLU A 23 7.79 29.28 8.35
C GLU A 23 7.58 27.77 8.16
N ARG A 24 8.35 26.92 8.86
CA ARG A 24 8.11 25.46 8.83
C ARG A 24 6.73 25.10 9.34
N VAL A 25 6.32 25.68 10.47
CA VAL A 25 5.00 25.44 11.07
C VAL A 25 3.89 25.97 10.18
N ALA A 26 4.08 27.12 9.52
CA ALA A 26 3.13 27.67 8.55
C ALA A 26 2.93 26.73 7.37
N ASN A 27 4.02 26.22 6.77
CA ASN A 27 3.96 25.20 5.71
C ASN A 27 3.24 23.92 6.18
N CYS A 28 3.55 23.45 7.40
CA CYS A 28 2.91 22.25 7.94
C CYS A 28 1.42 22.46 8.23
N ASN A 29 1.03 23.63 8.74
CA ASN A 29 -0.38 23.99 8.93
C ASN A 29 -1.11 24.01 7.58
N TYR A 30 -0.49 24.59 6.55
CA TYR A 30 -1.06 24.57 5.21
C TYR A 30 -1.19 23.13 4.68
N ALA A 31 -0.17 22.28 4.84
CA ALA A 31 -0.22 20.87 4.48
C ALA A 31 -1.36 20.12 5.20
N THR A 32 -1.59 20.37 6.51
CA THR A 32 -2.73 19.76 7.22
C THR A 32 -4.08 20.21 6.67
N LYS A 33 -4.19 21.47 6.24
CA LYS A 33 -5.41 21.99 5.62
C LYS A 33 -5.66 21.28 4.28
N VAL A 34 -4.66 21.25 3.39
CA VAL A 34 -4.77 20.56 2.09
C VAL A 34 -5.14 19.08 2.28
N ALA A 35 -4.50 18.39 3.23
CA ALA A 35 -4.83 16.99 3.51
C ALA A 35 -6.29 16.81 3.99
N LYS A 36 -6.82 17.72 4.81
CA LYS A 36 -8.24 17.72 5.23
C LYS A 36 -9.17 17.98 4.05
N ASP A 37 -8.83 18.92 3.17
CA ASP A 37 -9.59 19.23 1.95
C ASP A 37 -9.61 18.04 0.98
N LEU A 38 -8.54 17.23 0.98
CA LEU A 38 -8.48 15.94 0.28
C LEU A 38 -9.27 14.82 0.99
N GLY A 39 -9.89 15.08 2.13
CA GLY A 39 -10.72 14.12 2.88
C GLY A 39 -9.97 13.29 3.92
N CYS A 40 -8.70 13.62 4.24
CA CYS A 40 -8.00 12.98 5.36
C CYS A 40 -8.61 13.43 6.70
N LYS A 41 -8.84 12.46 7.60
CA LYS A 41 -9.34 12.70 8.96
C LYS A 41 -8.17 12.96 9.89
N LEU A 42 -7.84 14.23 10.08
CA LEU A 42 -6.71 14.71 10.89
C LEU A 42 -7.16 15.34 12.21
N VAL A 43 -8.10 14.70 12.91
CA VAL A 43 -8.60 15.18 14.21
C VAL A 43 -7.48 15.06 15.25
N GLY A 44 -7.19 16.17 15.95
CA GLY A 44 -6.11 16.20 16.94
C GLY A 44 -4.69 16.25 16.37
N ILE A 45 -4.53 16.50 15.06
CA ILE A 45 -3.22 16.70 14.43
C ILE A 45 -3.09 18.15 13.97
N SER A 46 -2.05 18.82 14.43
CA SER A 46 -1.71 20.20 14.07
C SER A 46 -0.47 20.26 13.17
N GLY A 47 -0.24 21.39 12.51
CA GLY A 47 1.01 21.59 11.75
C GLY A 47 2.24 21.66 12.66
N GLN A 48 2.07 22.00 13.94
CA GLN A 48 3.15 21.97 14.92
C GLN A 48 3.67 20.54 15.12
N ASP A 49 2.78 19.56 15.23
CA ASP A 49 3.14 18.14 15.40
C ASP A 49 3.99 17.62 14.23
N ILE A 50 3.65 18.04 13.02
CA ILE A 50 4.39 17.71 11.80
C ILE A 50 5.75 18.41 11.80
N ALA A 51 5.77 19.72 12.12
CA ALA A 51 6.98 20.53 12.14
C ALA A 51 7.99 20.07 13.21
N ASP A 52 7.50 19.53 14.32
CA ASP A 52 8.32 18.94 15.38
C ASP A 52 8.69 17.47 15.11
N GLY A 53 8.22 16.87 14.01
CA GLY A 53 8.63 15.53 13.59
C GLY A 53 7.95 14.39 14.35
N ASN A 54 6.71 14.57 14.81
CA ASN A 54 5.97 13.51 15.50
C ASN A 54 5.71 12.31 14.57
N GLU A 55 6.54 11.28 14.67
CA GLU A 55 6.54 10.11 13.78
C GLU A 55 5.18 9.41 13.71
N LYS A 56 4.50 9.26 14.85
CA LYS A 56 3.18 8.61 14.92
C LYS A 56 2.14 9.37 14.11
N LEU A 57 2.13 10.71 14.22
CA LEU A 57 1.17 11.55 13.53
C LEU A 57 1.51 11.70 12.05
N LEU A 58 2.81 11.77 11.72
CA LEU A 58 3.28 11.72 10.34
C LEU A 58 2.85 10.41 9.66
N LEU A 59 3.05 9.26 10.30
CA LEU A 59 2.64 7.96 9.78
C LEU A 59 1.11 7.87 9.60
N ALA A 60 0.33 8.44 10.53
CA ALA A 60 -1.12 8.50 10.42
C ALA A 60 -1.60 9.32 9.20
N ILE A 61 -0.93 10.42 8.88
CA ILE A 61 -1.21 11.20 7.66
C ILE A 61 -0.82 10.40 6.42
N TRP A 62 0.39 9.83 6.41
CA TRP A 62 0.91 9.06 5.28
C TRP A 62 0.02 7.86 4.93
N TRP A 63 -0.40 7.09 5.92
CA TRP A 63 -1.32 5.97 5.73
C TRP A 63 -2.62 6.42 5.03
N GLN A 64 -3.20 7.53 5.47
CA GLN A 64 -4.45 8.03 4.87
C GLN A 64 -4.24 8.51 3.43
N LEU A 65 -3.12 9.16 3.13
CA LEU A 65 -2.77 9.58 1.77
C LEU A 65 -2.53 8.37 0.85
N MET A 66 -1.78 7.35 1.31
CA MET A 66 -1.57 6.11 0.56
C MET A 66 -2.88 5.36 0.31
N ARG A 67 -3.74 5.26 1.34
CA ARG A 67 -5.06 4.64 1.19
C ARG A 67 -5.90 5.38 0.14
N LYS A 68 -5.88 6.72 0.14
CA LYS A 68 -6.62 7.51 -0.84
C LYS A 68 -6.10 7.32 -2.27
N ASP A 69 -4.78 7.29 -2.47
CA ASP A 69 -4.12 6.99 -3.76
C ASP A 69 -4.60 5.64 -4.31
N PHE A 70 -4.62 4.62 -3.44
CA PHE A 70 -5.10 3.29 -3.80
C PHE A 70 -6.60 3.24 -4.11
N MET A 71 -7.44 3.92 -3.32
CA MET A 71 -8.88 3.95 -3.58
C MET A 71 -9.22 4.68 -4.87
N GLN A 72 -8.56 5.80 -5.17
CA GLN A 72 -8.73 6.51 -6.45
C GLN A 72 -8.35 5.62 -7.64
N PHE A 73 -7.25 4.87 -7.52
CA PHE A 73 -6.85 3.91 -8.55
C PHE A 73 -7.91 2.81 -8.76
N LEU A 74 -8.57 2.33 -7.70
CA LEU A 74 -9.65 1.36 -7.84
C LEU A 74 -10.92 1.98 -8.42
N ASP A 75 -11.27 3.20 -8.01
CA ASP A 75 -12.41 3.95 -8.55
C ASP A 75 -12.25 4.21 -10.06
N GLU A 76 -11.03 4.51 -10.54
CA GLU A 76 -10.71 4.63 -11.98
C GLU A 76 -10.99 3.34 -12.77
N LEU A 77 -10.94 2.18 -12.10
CA LEU A 77 -11.25 0.87 -12.67
C LEU A 77 -12.69 0.43 -12.44
N ASP A 78 -13.53 1.27 -11.82
CA ASP A 78 -14.89 0.92 -11.35
C ASP A 78 -14.90 -0.33 -10.46
N MET A 79 -13.89 -0.45 -9.58
CA MET A 79 -13.70 -1.57 -8.67
C MET A 79 -13.70 -1.10 -7.22
N ASP A 80 -14.20 -1.95 -6.32
CA ASP A 80 -14.00 -1.79 -4.89
C ASP A 80 -13.11 -2.91 -4.31
N GLN A 81 -12.88 -2.87 -2.99
CA GLN A 81 -12.09 -3.89 -2.31
C GLN A 81 -12.69 -5.31 -2.43
N ALA A 82 -14.02 -5.44 -2.49
CA ALA A 82 -14.69 -6.73 -2.63
C ALA A 82 -14.54 -7.29 -4.05
N HIS A 83 -14.57 -6.42 -5.07
CA HIS A 83 -14.28 -6.79 -6.45
C HIS A 83 -12.84 -7.27 -6.60
N VAL A 84 -11.86 -6.57 -5.99
CA VAL A 84 -10.45 -7.01 -6.00
C VAL A 84 -10.28 -8.40 -5.38
N LEU A 85 -10.93 -8.66 -4.24
CA LEU A 85 -10.86 -9.96 -3.58
C LEU A 85 -11.49 -11.07 -4.43
N THR A 86 -12.68 -10.81 -4.99
CA THR A 86 -13.39 -11.74 -5.86
C THR A 86 -12.58 -12.06 -7.10
N TRP A 87 -12.02 -11.03 -7.76
CA TRP A 87 -11.15 -11.18 -8.91
C TRP A 87 -9.90 -12.00 -8.57
N ALA A 88 -9.24 -11.72 -7.45
CA ALA A 88 -8.03 -12.43 -7.05
C ALA A 88 -8.30 -13.92 -6.80
N ASN A 89 -9.37 -14.25 -6.08
CA ASN A 89 -9.78 -15.64 -5.86
C ASN A 89 -10.13 -16.35 -7.17
N ALA A 90 -10.81 -15.67 -8.10
CA ALA A 90 -11.13 -16.23 -9.41
C ALA A 90 -9.88 -16.50 -10.27
N GLN A 91 -8.84 -15.66 -10.17
CA GLN A 91 -7.57 -15.93 -10.85
C GLN A 91 -6.81 -17.10 -10.22
N VAL A 92 -6.74 -17.17 -8.89
CA VAL A 92 -6.08 -18.28 -8.19
C VAL A 92 -6.78 -19.62 -8.49
N ALA A 93 -8.10 -19.64 -8.62
CA ALA A 93 -8.81 -20.86 -9.03
C ALA A 93 -8.34 -21.40 -10.40
N LYS A 94 -7.94 -20.53 -11.33
CA LYS A 94 -7.38 -20.94 -12.64
C LYS A 94 -6.01 -21.59 -12.53
N SER A 95 -5.27 -21.33 -11.45
CA SER A 95 -3.96 -21.96 -11.19
C SER A 95 -4.07 -23.41 -10.69
N GLY A 96 -5.30 -23.95 -10.55
CA GLY A 96 -5.53 -25.32 -10.11
C GLY A 96 -5.42 -25.53 -8.60
N THR A 97 -5.54 -24.46 -7.80
CA THR A 97 -5.54 -24.54 -6.34
C THR A 97 -6.87 -24.07 -5.76
N ASP A 98 -7.30 -24.72 -4.67
CA ASP A 98 -8.55 -24.39 -3.96
C ASP A 98 -8.35 -23.31 -2.86
N ILE A 99 -7.17 -22.68 -2.81
CA ILE A 99 -6.88 -21.66 -1.78
C ILE A 99 -7.66 -20.39 -2.11
N GLN A 100 -8.47 -19.94 -1.17
CA GLN A 100 -9.24 -18.71 -1.29
C GLN A 100 -9.08 -17.83 -0.04
N LEU A 101 -9.13 -16.52 -0.26
CA LEU A 101 -9.15 -15.53 0.79
C LEU A 101 -10.57 -15.07 1.06
N ARG A 102 -10.97 -15.01 2.33
CA ARG A 102 -12.27 -14.43 2.73
C ARG A 102 -12.22 -12.92 2.93
N ARG A 103 -11.01 -12.39 3.19
CA ARG A 103 -10.74 -10.97 3.40
C ARG A 103 -9.26 -10.69 3.22
N PHE A 104 -8.89 -9.43 3.05
CA PHE A 104 -7.51 -9.00 3.23
C PHE A 104 -7.08 -9.22 4.69
N GLY A 105 -5.89 -9.80 4.91
CA GLY A 105 -5.42 -10.21 6.24
C GLY A 105 -5.90 -11.59 6.70
N ASP A 106 -6.37 -12.44 5.80
CA ASP A 106 -6.60 -13.85 6.10
C ASP A 106 -5.26 -14.57 6.38
N LYS A 107 -5.27 -15.52 7.33
CA LYS A 107 -4.08 -16.31 7.70
C LYS A 107 -3.55 -17.13 6.52
N ALA A 108 -4.40 -17.44 5.54
CA ALA A 108 -4.00 -18.13 4.31
C ALA A 108 -2.90 -17.39 3.53
N ILE A 109 -2.84 -16.05 3.64
CA ILE A 109 -1.81 -15.22 2.97
C ILE A 109 -0.41 -15.52 3.50
N ARG A 110 -0.27 -15.85 4.79
CA ARG A 110 1.02 -16.06 5.47
C ARG A 110 1.85 -17.18 4.89
N SER A 111 1.21 -18.14 4.23
CA SER A 111 1.91 -19.21 3.51
C SER A 111 2.77 -18.67 2.35
N GLY A 112 2.43 -17.50 1.82
CA GLY A 112 2.96 -16.93 0.57
C GLY A 112 2.48 -17.66 -0.70
N VAL A 113 1.88 -18.84 -0.56
CA VAL A 113 1.43 -19.68 -1.69
C VAL A 113 0.32 -18.99 -2.47
N TYR A 114 -0.68 -18.42 -1.80
CA TYR A 114 -1.77 -17.70 -2.46
C TYR A 114 -1.25 -16.57 -3.36
N LEU A 115 -0.30 -15.77 -2.87
CA LEU A 115 0.28 -14.65 -3.62
C LEU A 115 1.06 -15.14 -4.86
N LEU A 116 1.83 -16.21 -4.71
CA LEU A 116 2.59 -16.79 -5.82
C LEU A 116 1.66 -17.41 -6.88
N GLN A 117 0.60 -18.10 -6.45
CA GLN A 117 -0.39 -18.65 -7.37
C GLN A 117 -1.17 -17.55 -8.09
N LEU A 118 -1.49 -16.45 -7.41
CA LEU A 118 -2.10 -15.28 -8.04
C LEU A 118 -1.16 -14.68 -9.10
N MET A 119 0.14 -14.54 -8.79
CA MET A 119 1.12 -14.05 -9.76
C MET A 119 1.27 -14.98 -10.95
N ARG A 120 1.24 -16.31 -10.75
CA ARG A 120 1.24 -17.29 -11.85
C ARG A 120 0.00 -17.16 -12.73
N ALA A 121 -1.17 -16.98 -12.14
CA ALA A 121 -2.41 -16.81 -12.88
C ALA A 121 -2.42 -15.53 -13.74
N VAL A 122 -1.77 -14.47 -13.28
CA VAL A 122 -1.64 -13.20 -14.02
C VAL A 122 -0.50 -13.25 -15.05
N ALA A 123 0.63 -13.84 -14.69
CA ALA A 123 1.82 -13.94 -15.53
C ALA A 123 2.47 -15.34 -15.36
N PRO A 124 2.09 -16.33 -16.19
CA PRO A 124 2.52 -17.72 -16.04
C PRO A 124 4.04 -17.93 -16.05
N HIS A 125 4.78 -17.05 -16.74
CA HIS A 125 6.24 -17.11 -16.83
C HIS A 125 6.98 -16.41 -15.69
N ALA A 126 6.27 -15.69 -14.82
CA ALA A 126 6.90 -14.88 -13.77
C ALA A 126 7.34 -15.73 -12.56
N VAL A 127 6.66 -16.85 -12.31
CA VAL A 127 6.94 -17.75 -11.18
C VAL A 127 6.93 -19.20 -11.66
N ASP A 128 8.04 -19.88 -11.42
CA ASP A 128 8.14 -21.32 -11.61
C ASP A 128 7.60 -22.07 -10.37
N GLU A 129 6.68 -23.00 -10.60
CA GLU A 129 6.02 -23.81 -9.58
C GLU A 129 6.99 -24.59 -8.72
N ALA A 130 8.12 -25.04 -9.29
CA ALA A 130 9.14 -25.80 -8.54
C ALA A 130 9.75 -25.00 -7.37
N HIS A 131 9.66 -23.67 -7.43
CA HIS A 131 10.18 -22.78 -6.40
C HIS A 131 9.16 -22.46 -5.30
N ILE A 132 7.87 -22.78 -5.50
CA ILE A 132 6.82 -22.55 -4.51
C ILE A 132 6.93 -23.63 -3.44
N LYS A 133 7.14 -23.22 -2.18
CA LYS A 133 7.15 -24.12 -1.02
C LYS A 133 5.77 -24.26 -0.40
N PRO A 134 5.48 -25.34 0.35
CA PRO A 134 4.18 -25.52 1.01
C PRO A 134 3.82 -24.42 2.03
N GLY A 135 4.80 -23.72 2.59
CA GLY A 135 4.59 -22.64 3.57
C GLY A 135 4.17 -23.17 4.95
N LEU A 136 4.54 -24.41 5.28
CA LEU A 136 4.23 -25.05 6.56
C LEU A 136 5.19 -24.55 7.65
N THR A 137 6.47 -24.37 7.29
CA THR A 137 7.48 -23.83 8.20
C THR A 137 7.70 -22.33 7.99
N GLU A 138 8.21 -21.66 9.01
CA GLU A 138 8.54 -20.23 8.95
C GLU A 138 9.54 -19.90 7.83
N LEU A 139 10.55 -20.76 7.66
CA LEU A 139 11.55 -20.62 6.59
C LEU A 139 10.90 -20.72 5.21
N GLU A 140 9.98 -21.66 5.00
CA GLU A 140 9.25 -21.79 3.73
C GLU A 140 8.38 -20.57 3.44
N ARG A 141 7.67 -20.06 4.45
CA ARG A 141 6.85 -18.84 4.32
C ARG A 141 7.72 -17.65 3.94
N GLN A 142 8.87 -17.50 4.60
CA GLN A 142 9.82 -16.43 4.31
C GLN A 142 10.35 -16.52 2.87
N LEU A 143 10.72 -17.71 2.41
CA LEU A 143 11.19 -17.94 1.03
C LEU A 143 10.09 -17.60 0.02
N ASN A 144 8.85 -18.04 0.26
CA ASN A 144 7.71 -17.74 -0.59
C ASN A 144 7.41 -16.23 -0.64
N ALA A 145 7.39 -15.55 0.51
CA ALA A 145 7.13 -14.12 0.60
C ALA A 145 8.21 -13.29 -0.12
N LYS A 146 9.50 -13.65 0.05
CA LYS A 146 10.60 -13.01 -0.69
C LYS A 146 10.47 -13.22 -2.19
N LEU A 147 10.12 -14.43 -2.63
CA LEU A 147 9.88 -14.73 -4.04
C LEU A 147 8.71 -13.91 -4.59
N ALA A 148 7.61 -13.81 -3.84
CA ALA A 148 6.44 -13.03 -4.24
C ALA A 148 6.81 -11.55 -4.43
N ILE A 149 7.51 -10.94 -3.48
CA ILE A 149 7.94 -9.54 -3.58
C ILE A 149 8.87 -9.32 -4.77
N SER A 150 9.89 -10.18 -4.93
CA SER A 150 10.82 -10.07 -6.07
C SER A 150 10.10 -10.20 -7.42
N THR A 151 9.14 -11.12 -7.51
CA THR A 151 8.33 -11.32 -8.71
C THR A 151 7.43 -10.11 -8.97
N ALA A 152 6.77 -9.58 -7.95
CA ALA A 152 5.94 -8.39 -8.06
C ALA A 152 6.74 -7.20 -8.61
N HIS A 153 7.96 -6.97 -8.11
CA HIS A 153 8.85 -5.94 -8.66
C HIS A 153 9.24 -6.20 -10.12
N LYS A 154 9.55 -7.45 -10.50
CA LYS A 154 9.83 -7.82 -11.89
C LYS A 154 8.64 -7.57 -12.82
N MET A 155 7.42 -7.73 -12.32
CA MET A 155 6.18 -7.43 -13.03
C MET A 155 5.85 -5.93 -13.08
N GLY A 156 6.69 -5.07 -12.49
CA GLY A 156 6.45 -3.63 -12.42
C GLY A 156 5.43 -3.22 -11.36
N ALA A 157 5.01 -4.12 -10.47
CA ALA A 157 4.12 -3.78 -9.37
C ALA A 157 4.85 -2.92 -8.35
N ARG A 158 4.17 -1.87 -7.87
CA ARG A 158 4.72 -0.95 -6.87
C ARG A 158 4.48 -1.51 -5.46
N VAL A 159 5.48 -2.22 -4.93
CA VAL A 159 5.40 -2.90 -3.62
C VAL A 159 6.34 -2.23 -2.62
N PHE A 160 5.81 -1.89 -1.45
CA PHE A 160 6.54 -1.23 -0.35
C PHE A 160 6.64 -2.09 0.92
N CYS A 161 5.95 -3.23 0.97
CA CYS A 161 6.00 -4.14 2.11
C CYS A 161 7.22 -5.07 2.07
N GLY A 162 7.69 -5.44 3.25
CA GLY A 162 8.67 -6.50 3.47
C GLY A 162 8.02 -7.88 3.52
N TRP A 163 8.85 -8.92 3.55
CA TRP A 163 8.36 -10.29 3.71
C TRP A 163 7.72 -10.49 5.09
N GLN A 164 8.17 -9.75 6.11
CA GLN A 164 7.63 -9.77 7.46
C GLN A 164 6.14 -9.40 7.46
N ASP A 165 5.77 -8.34 6.73
CA ASP A 165 4.39 -7.85 6.64
C ASP A 165 3.42 -8.89 6.04
N ILE A 166 3.93 -9.82 5.22
CA ILE A 166 3.14 -10.92 4.63
C ILE A 166 2.92 -12.04 5.66
N LEU A 167 3.89 -12.27 6.54
CA LEU A 167 3.89 -13.36 7.52
C LEU A 167 3.15 -13.00 8.82
N GLU A 168 2.96 -11.70 9.09
CA GLU A 168 2.23 -11.18 10.26
C GLU A 168 0.75 -11.61 10.32
#